data_AF-A0A813K0T1-F1
#
_entry.id   AF-A0A813K0T1-F1
#
_cell.length_a   1.000
_cell.length_b   1.000
_cell.length_c   1.000
_cell.angle_alpha   90.00
_cell.angle_beta   90.00
_cell.angle_gamma   90.00
#
_symmetry.space_group_name_H-M   'P 1'
#
loop_
_entity.id
_entity.type
_entity.pdbx_description
1 polymer ?
#
loop_
_entity_poly.entity_id
_entity_poly.type
_entity_poly.pdbx_seq_one_letter_code
_entity_poly.pdbx_strand_id
1 'polypeptide(L)'
;MPGLFHLGLALAVATTADTTAAAPHWEDWLENFGHDSYRYPKWVADQMQACRCEVQLGSPVSVSCVEGQEAVDWRQATSVSWCSARHFLLSHMPVFDLHFLPGAVSVEGSSMLDDNIAFALMALNASKLEPTPPAKVLFAYLLPYATYHESRSNWRPLFFAKYFALAAHATSSREVLDTLIGDGTRLMNWTAFQWKDFPGKSAGNTYELGPFASGTAPPVVSPTDFLAYGYGSCTAWAKFLASTLKALGVPAREVGSPCWNTGEFAGLATSNPNVSMCWQGGIPGAVAGGTYLNNHNWVEYWDNSAGAWHFVDVATSSDAETTWFCGQYDDGCECSSPAGKAMQDHEILAPTWSPMGDDPELNGGPVLDVGSGLRLSTGEGVSPMVWSPRLASPLGVPLKDVGLRVVNRTGFYRCRASPPDTSAPELVSPPVV
;
A
#
# COMPACT_ATOMS: atom_id res chain seq x y z
N MET A 1 -80.79 -17.13 29.47
CA MET A 1 -79.87 -17.15 30.62
C MET A 1 -79.11 -18.49 30.61
N PRO A 2 -77.81 -18.51 30.95
CA PRO A 2 -76.71 -18.83 30.01
C PRO A 2 -76.03 -20.19 30.23
N GLY A 3 -75.10 -20.57 29.34
CA GLY A 3 -74.16 -21.69 29.58
C GLY A 3 -73.17 -22.03 28.45
N LEU A 4 -72.09 -21.24 28.37
CA LEU A 4 -70.73 -21.52 27.85
C LEU A 4 -70.50 -22.32 26.53
N PHE A 5 -69.94 -21.62 25.54
CA PHE A 5 -69.15 -22.16 24.44
C PHE A 5 -67.65 -22.19 24.82
N HIS A 6 -66.98 -23.33 24.61
CA HIS A 6 -65.51 -23.43 24.67
C HIS A 6 -64.92 -23.18 23.27
N LEU A 7 -64.13 -22.11 23.12
CA LEU A 7 -63.21 -21.92 22.00
C LEU A 7 -61.88 -22.62 22.32
N GLY A 8 -61.51 -23.63 21.53
CA GLY A 8 -60.15 -24.16 21.49
C GLY A 8 -59.34 -23.44 20.41
N LEU A 9 -58.40 -22.58 20.84
CA LEU A 9 -57.47 -21.88 19.96
C LEU A 9 -56.28 -22.81 19.67
N ALA A 10 -56.18 -23.33 18.45
CA ALA A 10 -54.99 -24.05 18.00
C ALA A 10 -53.89 -23.04 17.64
N LEU A 11 -52.86 -22.95 18.49
CA LEU A 11 -51.64 -22.20 18.19
C LEU A 11 -50.85 -22.95 17.09
N ALA A 12 -50.85 -22.41 15.87
CA ALA A 12 -49.89 -22.79 14.86
C ALA A 12 -48.53 -22.21 15.24
N VAL A 13 -47.63 -23.07 15.73
CA VAL A 13 -46.22 -22.72 15.93
C VAL A 13 -45.59 -22.62 14.53
N ALA A 14 -45.39 -21.39 14.06
CA ALA A 14 -44.55 -21.13 12.90
C ALA A 14 -43.12 -21.49 13.27
N THR A 15 -42.63 -22.61 12.76
CA THR A 15 -41.21 -22.93 12.76
C THR A 15 -40.51 -21.93 11.84
N THR A 16 -39.87 -20.92 12.42
CA THR A 16 -38.87 -20.12 11.72
C THR A 16 -37.74 -21.07 11.35
N ALA A 17 -37.66 -21.40 10.06
CA ALA A 17 -36.49 -22.07 9.51
C ALA A 17 -35.32 -21.10 9.64
N ASP A 18 -34.52 -21.31 10.67
CA ASP A 18 -33.23 -20.68 10.85
C ASP A 18 -32.27 -21.30 9.83
N THR A 19 -32.32 -20.80 8.59
CA THR A 19 -31.28 -21.06 7.61
C THR A 19 -30.11 -20.15 7.95
N THR A 20 -29.30 -20.57 8.92
CA THR A 20 -27.90 -20.16 9.00
C THR A 20 -27.20 -20.74 7.77
N ALA A 21 -27.37 -20.08 6.62
CA ALA A 21 -26.53 -20.37 5.47
C ALA A 21 -25.10 -20.10 5.92
N ALA A 22 -24.27 -21.15 5.95
CA ALA A 22 -22.85 -21.00 6.23
C ALA A 22 -22.30 -19.92 5.28
N ALA A 23 -21.50 -19.00 5.82
CA ALA A 23 -20.87 -17.98 4.99
C ALA A 23 -20.11 -18.68 3.86
N PRO A 24 -20.30 -18.27 2.58
CA PRO A 24 -19.67 -18.95 1.46
C PRO A 24 -18.16 -18.98 1.63
N HIS A 25 -17.57 -20.12 1.28
CA HIS A 25 -16.13 -20.32 1.32
C HIS A 25 -15.46 -19.42 0.28
N TRP A 26 -14.39 -18.72 0.65
CA TRP A 26 -13.73 -17.76 -0.24
C TRP A 26 -13.18 -18.44 -1.51
N GLU A 27 -12.90 -19.73 -1.44
CA GLU A 27 -12.49 -20.59 -2.56
C GLU A 27 -13.55 -20.61 -3.67
N ASP A 28 -14.84 -20.57 -3.32
CA ASP A 28 -15.94 -20.56 -4.28
C ASP A 28 -15.96 -19.24 -5.08
N TRP A 29 -15.37 -18.18 -4.54
CA TRP A 29 -15.27 -16.89 -5.25
C TRP A 29 -14.24 -16.91 -6.37
N LEU A 30 -13.42 -17.95 -6.47
CA LEU A 30 -12.45 -18.15 -7.55
C LEU A 30 -12.98 -19.11 -8.63
N GLU A 31 -14.24 -19.53 -8.54
CA GLU A 31 -14.84 -20.39 -9.56
C GLU A 31 -14.81 -19.70 -10.93
N ASN A 32 -14.27 -20.38 -11.94
CA ASN A 32 -14.04 -19.85 -13.29
C ASN A 32 -13.05 -18.67 -13.36
N PHE A 33 -12.29 -18.36 -12.30
CA PHE A 33 -11.29 -17.30 -12.35
C PHE A 33 -10.19 -17.63 -13.37
N GLY A 34 -9.97 -16.72 -14.33
CA GLY A 34 -9.08 -16.94 -15.48
C GLY A 34 -9.80 -17.37 -16.77
N HIS A 35 -11.12 -17.55 -16.73
CA HIS A 35 -11.98 -17.82 -17.88
C HIS A 35 -12.84 -16.60 -18.24
N ASP A 36 -13.37 -16.57 -19.45
CA ASP A 36 -14.24 -15.51 -19.99
C ASP A 36 -15.66 -15.49 -19.38
N SER A 37 -15.90 -16.32 -18.37
CA SER A 37 -17.16 -16.47 -17.64
C SER A 37 -17.09 -15.99 -16.18
N TYR A 38 -15.94 -15.49 -15.72
CA TYR A 38 -15.73 -15.11 -14.32
C TYR A 38 -16.71 -14.02 -13.84
N ARG A 39 -17.33 -14.24 -12.68
CA ARG A 39 -18.31 -13.33 -12.05
C ARG A 39 -17.91 -13.05 -10.61
N TYR A 40 -18.28 -11.87 -10.11
CA TYR A 40 -18.06 -11.59 -8.70
C TYR A 40 -19.03 -12.42 -7.83
N PRO A 41 -18.70 -12.63 -6.55
CA PRO A 41 -19.66 -13.16 -5.60
C PRO A 41 -20.93 -12.31 -5.58
N LYS A 42 -22.11 -12.95 -5.45
CA LYS A 42 -23.41 -12.27 -5.54
C LYS A 42 -23.50 -11.02 -4.66
N TRP A 43 -22.98 -11.07 -3.43
CA TRP A 43 -23.03 -9.94 -2.50
C TRP A 43 -22.21 -8.72 -2.99
N VAL A 44 -21.10 -8.94 -3.71
CA VAL A 44 -20.31 -7.87 -4.35
C VAL A 44 -21.11 -7.29 -5.52
N ALA A 45 -21.65 -8.15 -6.38
CA ALA A 45 -22.44 -7.75 -7.54
C ALA A 45 -23.69 -6.94 -7.13
N ASP A 46 -24.38 -7.35 -6.07
CA ASP A 46 -25.54 -6.65 -5.53
C ASP A 46 -25.15 -5.24 -5.01
N GLN A 47 -24.04 -5.11 -4.27
CA GLN A 47 -23.53 -3.79 -3.83
C GLN A 47 -23.10 -2.91 -5.01
N MET A 48 -22.46 -3.51 -6.02
CA MET A 48 -22.05 -2.81 -7.23
C MET A 48 -23.25 -2.24 -7.99
N GLN A 49 -24.35 -3.00 -8.11
CA GLN A 49 -25.58 -2.54 -8.76
C GLN A 49 -26.32 -1.47 -7.95
N ALA A 50 -26.26 -1.52 -6.63
CA ALA A 50 -26.87 -0.55 -5.74
C ALA A 50 -26.13 0.80 -5.74
N CYS A 51 -24.82 0.81 -6.00
CA CYS A 51 -24.00 2.00 -5.97
C CYS A 51 -23.94 2.74 -7.31
N ARG A 52 -24.26 4.05 -7.28
CA ARG A 52 -24.10 4.95 -8.42
C ARG A 52 -23.24 6.14 -8.02
N CYS A 53 -22.22 6.43 -8.82
CA CYS A 53 -21.36 7.58 -8.62
C CYS A 53 -21.35 8.46 -9.87
N GLU A 54 -21.45 9.77 -9.66
CA GLU A 54 -21.28 10.78 -10.69
C GLU A 54 -19.97 11.52 -10.44
N VAL A 55 -19.17 11.66 -11.50
CA VAL A 55 -17.93 12.44 -11.46
C VAL A 55 -18.11 13.68 -12.31
N GLN A 56 -17.94 14.83 -11.69
CA GLN A 56 -17.90 16.12 -12.37
C GLN A 56 -16.44 16.54 -12.52
N LEU A 57 -15.95 16.48 -13.76
CA LEU A 57 -14.60 16.92 -14.10
C LEU A 57 -14.52 18.45 -13.96
N GLY A 58 -13.77 18.90 -12.96
CA GLY A 58 -13.55 20.30 -12.63
C GLY A 58 -12.21 20.48 -11.92
N SER A 59 -11.91 21.70 -11.49
CA SER A 59 -10.78 21.98 -10.60
C SER A 59 -11.32 22.67 -9.34
N PRO A 60 -11.58 21.93 -8.24
CA PRO A 60 -11.31 20.50 -8.05
C PRO A 60 -12.32 19.57 -8.73
N VAL A 61 -11.94 18.30 -8.92
CA VAL A 61 -12.87 17.22 -9.31
C VAL A 61 -13.88 17.01 -8.18
N SER A 62 -15.16 16.91 -8.52
CA SER A 62 -16.23 16.62 -7.55
C SER A 62 -16.82 15.24 -7.84
N VAL A 63 -17.06 14.48 -6.79
CA VAL A 63 -17.67 13.14 -6.86
C VAL A 63 -18.83 13.08 -5.89
N SER A 64 -19.96 12.53 -6.36
CA SER A 64 -21.11 12.23 -5.53
C SER A 64 -21.55 10.80 -5.77
N CYS A 65 -21.74 10.04 -4.70
CA CYS A 65 -22.21 8.66 -4.77
C CYS A 65 -23.47 8.45 -3.96
N VAL A 66 -24.34 7.56 -4.43
CA VAL A 66 -25.54 7.08 -3.75
C VAL A 66 -25.57 5.57 -3.73
N GLU A 67 -26.08 4.99 -2.65
CA GLU A 67 -26.40 3.57 -2.52
C GLU A 67 -27.92 3.45 -2.41
N GLY A 68 -28.57 2.95 -3.47
CA GLY A 68 -30.02 3.05 -3.62
C GLY A 68 -30.48 4.52 -3.74
N GLN A 69 -31.02 5.08 -2.65
CA GLN A 69 -31.45 6.48 -2.57
C GLN A 69 -30.66 7.31 -1.55
N GLU A 70 -29.75 6.68 -0.80
CA GLU A 70 -29.03 7.34 0.28
C GLU A 70 -27.67 7.86 -0.21
N ALA A 71 -27.32 9.08 0.16
CA ALA A 71 -26.02 9.66 -0.17
C ALA A 71 -24.91 8.97 0.63
N VAL A 72 -23.83 8.58 -0.04
CA VAL A 72 -22.69 7.91 0.57
C VAL A 72 -21.53 8.88 0.69
N ASP A 73 -21.07 9.14 1.91
CA ASP A 73 -19.87 9.92 2.17
C ASP A 73 -18.79 9.05 2.84
N TRP A 74 -17.71 8.76 2.10
CA TRP A 74 -16.62 7.93 2.60
C TRP A 74 -15.96 8.52 3.86
N ARG A 75 -16.01 9.85 4.03
CA ARG A 75 -15.46 10.56 5.20
C ARG A 75 -16.17 10.21 6.51
N GLN A 76 -17.41 9.76 6.42
CA GLN A 76 -18.27 9.40 7.56
C GLN A 76 -18.38 7.89 7.74
N ALA A 77 -17.78 7.11 6.84
CA ALA A 77 -17.88 5.66 6.85
C ALA A 77 -17.03 5.05 7.97
N THR A 78 -17.65 4.21 8.79
CA THR A 78 -16.98 3.43 9.86
C THR A 78 -16.43 2.10 9.37
N SER A 79 -16.85 1.67 8.17
CA SER A 79 -16.40 0.45 7.49
C SER A 79 -16.32 0.70 5.99
N VAL A 80 -15.59 -0.15 5.27
CA VAL A 80 -15.47 -0.06 3.80
C VAL A 80 -16.57 -0.89 3.15
N SER A 81 -17.50 -0.24 2.47
CA SER A 81 -18.44 -0.84 1.52
C SER A 81 -18.01 -0.56 0.07
N TRP A 82 -18.62 -1.25 -0.90
CA TRP A 82 -18.40 -0.95 -2.32
C TRP A 82 -18.58 0.54 -2.63
N CYS A 83 -19.68 1.14 -2.18
CA CYS A 83 -19.99 2.50 -2.56
C CYS A 83 -19.08 3.53 -1.89
N SER A 84 -18.71 3.31 -0.62
CA SER A 84 -17.72 4.16 0.06
C SER A 84 -16.33 4.03 -0.58
N ALA A 85 -15.92 2.82 -0.99
CA ALA A 85 -14.65 2.55 -1.65
C ALA A 85 -14.58 3.23 -3.02
N ARG A 86 -15.66 3.11 -3.80
CA ARG A 86 -15.80 3.78 -5.10
C ARG A 86 -15.78 5.29 -4.95
N HIS A 87 -16.52 5.83 -3.98
CA HIS A 87 -16.53 7.26 -3.69
C HIS A 87 -15.12 7.75 -3.32
N PHE A 88 -14.42 7.05 -2.43
CA PHE A 88 -13.05 7.39 -2.05
C PHE A 88 -12.11 7.38 -3.25
N LEU A 89 -12.06 6.28 -4.01
CA LEU A 89 -11.11 6.12 -5.12
C LEU A 89 -11.37 7.14 -6.22
N LEU A 90 -12.62 7.36 -6.65
CA LEU A 90 -12.95 8.37 -7.66
C LEU A 90 -12.58 9.79 -7.21
N SER A 91 -12.63 10.06 -5.90
CA SER A 91 -12.28 11.38 -5.34
C SER A 91 -10.77 11.60 -5.20
N HIS A 92 -9.97 10.53 -5.17
CA HIS A 92 -8.53 10.60 -4.82
C HIS A 92 -7.62 10.13 -5.95
N MET A 93 -8.15 9.41 -6.94
CA MET A 93 -7.34 8.89 -8.02
C MET A 93 -6.91 9.99 -8.99
N PRO A 94 -5.77 9.81 -9.67
CA PRO A 94 -5.31 10.75 -10.69
C PRO A 94 -6.35 10.96 -11.79
N VAL A 95 -6.46 12.18 -12.32
CA VAL A 95 -7.39 12.49 -13.42
C VAL A 95 -7.12 11.61 -14.65
N PHE A 96 -5.86 11.23 -14.90
CA PHE A 96 -5.52 10.27 -15.94
C PHE A 96 -6.25 8.91 -15.76
N ASP A 97 -6.34 8.41 -14.53
CA ASP A 97 -6.99 7.13 -14.22
C ASP A 97 -8.53 7.23 -14.33
N LEU A 98 -9.13 8.43 -14.26
CA LEU A 98 -10.57 8.61 -14.58
C LEU A 98 -10.92 8.27 -16.03
N HIS A 99 -9.91 8.27 -16.90
CA HIS A 99 -10.10 8.05 -18.34
C HIS A 99 -9.46 6.76 -18.84
N PHE A 100 -8.38 6.28 -18.19
CA PHE A 100 -7.46 5.30 -18.79
C PHE A 100 -7.10 4.13 -17.86
N LEU A 101 -8.09 3.55 -17.18
CA LEU A 101 -7.88 2.29 -16.46
C LEU A 101 -8.04 1.06 -17.39
N PRO A 102 -7.21 0.02 -17.22
CA PRO A 102 -7.43 -1.29 -17.81
C PRO A 102 -8.85 -1.84 -17.57
N GLY A 103 -9.28 -2.76 -18.43
CA GLY A 103 -10.55 -3.47 -18.26
C GLY A 103 -10.59 -4.38 -17.03
N ALA A 104 -11.81 -4.73 -16.61
CA ALA A 104 -12.02 -5.71 -15.55
C ALA A 104 -11.73 -7.14 -16.05
N VAL A 105 -11.42 -8.06 -15.13
CA VAL A 105 -11.34 -9.50 -15.40
C VAL A 105 -12.68 -10.22 -15.24
N SER A 106 -13.64 -9.60 -14.55
CA SER A 106 -15.02 -10.11 -14.45
C SER A 106 -15.89 -9.61 -15.60
N VAL A 107 -16.86 -10.44 -16.02
CA VAL A 107 -17.86 -10.07 -17.03
C VAL A 107 -18.83 -8.98 -16.56
N GLU A 108 -18.91 -8.71 -15.25
CA GLU A 108 -19.80 -7.71 -14.67
C GLU A 108 -19.09 -6.37 -14.44
N GLY A 109 -17.76 -6.39 -14.36
CA GLY A 109 -16.92 -5.21 -14.15
C GLY A 109 -16.72 -4.42 -15.44
N SER A 110 -16.49 -3.12 -15.29
CA SER A 110 -16.23 -2.19 -16.38
C SER A 110 -14.74 -1.83 -16.52
N SER A 111 -14.00 -1.82 -15.41
CA SER A 111 -12.58 -1.49 -15.35
C SER A 111 -11.91 -2.18 -14.18
N MET A 112 -10.57 -2.17 -14.13
CA MET A 112 -9.81 -2.68 -12.99
C MET A 112 -10.13 -1.98 -11.67
N LEU A 113 -10.81 -0.82 -11.69
CA LEU A 113 -11.33 -0.19 -10.47
C LEU A 113 -12.35 -1.10 -9.76
N ASP A 114 -13.23 -1.73 -10.52
CA ASP A 114 -14.27 -2.61 -10.01
C ASP A 114 -13.63 -3.87 -9.40
N ASP A 115 -12.64 -4.46 -10.07
CA ASP A 115 -11.86 -5.57 -9.53
C ASP A 115 -11.09 -5.19 -8.27
N ASN A 116 -10.47 -4.00 -8.26
CA ASN A 116 -9.73 -3.53 -7.12
C ASN A 116 -10.63 -3.40 -5.87
N ILE A 117 -11.86 -2.89 -6.04
CA ILE A 117 -12.83 -2.80 -4.95
C ILE A 117 -13.33 -4.20 -4.57
N ALA A 118 -13.77 -5.01 -5.54
CA ALA A 118 -14.30 -6.35 -5.33
C ALA A 118 -13.34 -7.20 -4.49
N PHE A 119 -12.09 -7.34 -4.96
CA PHE A 119 -11.11 -8.18 -4.31
C PHE A 119 -10.58 -7.60 -2.99
N ALA A 120 -10.63 -6.28 -2.78
CA ALA A 120 -10.35 -5.69 -1.47
C ALA A 120 -11.44 -6.06 -0.45
N LEU A 121 -12.71 -5.98 -0.85
CA LEU A 121 -13.84 -6.36 0.01
C LEU A 121 -13.87 -7.87 0.26
N MET A 122 -13.58 -8.69 -0.75
CA MET A 122 -13.46 -10.14 -0.60
C MET A 122 -12.35 -10.49 0.40
N ALA A 123 -11.16 -9.88 0.26
CA ALA A 123 -10.08 -10.09 1.21
C ALA A 123 -10.46 -9.67 2.63
N LEU A 124 -11.10 -8.51 2.82
CA LEU A 124 -11.58 -8.07 4.13
C LEU A 124 -12.65 -9.01 4.71
N ASN A 125 -13.56 -9.53 3.89
CA ASN A 125 -14.66 -10.37 4.33
C ASN A 125 -14.21 -11.79 4.70
N ALA A 126 -13.25 -12.35 3.98
CA ALA A 126 -12.74 -13.70 4.23
C ALA A 126 -11.60 -13.75 5.26
N SER A 127 -10.93 -12.62 5.48
CA SER A 127 -9.82 -12.52 6.43
C SER A 127 -10.30 -12.69 7.88
N LYS A 128 -9.42 -13.24 8.73
CA LYS A 128 -9.63 -13.40 10.18
C LYS A 128 -8.84 -12.39 11.00
N LEU A 129 -8.31 -11.35 10.35
CA LEU A 129 -7.54 -10.30 10.99
C LEU A 129 -8.40 -9.54 12.00
N GLU A 130 -8.06 -9.66 13.28
CA GLU A 130 -8.75 -8.97 14.36
C GLU A 130 -7.77 -8.24 15.29
N PRO A 131 -8.06 -6.97 15.68
CA PRO A 131 -9.20 -6.16 15.25
C PRO A 131 -9.11 -5.78 13.76
N THR A 132 -10.25 -5.51 13.13
CA THR A 132 -10.28 -4.93 11.78
C THR A 132 -9.62 -3.53 11.78
N PRO A 133 -8.72 -3.21 10.82
CA PRO A 133 -8.11 -1.87 10.73
C PRO A 133 -9.16 -0.74 10.58
N PRO A 134 -8.89 0.47 11.10
CA PRO A 134 -9.80 1.61 10.95
C PRO A 134 -10.13 1.91 9.49
N ALA A 135 -11.38 2.29 9.20
CA ALA A 135 -11.83 2.56 7.82
C ALA A 135 -10.94 3.56 7.07
N LYS A 136 -10.47 4.61 7.74
CA LYS A 136 -9.50 5.57 7.16
C LYS A 136 -8.20 4.90 6.69
N VAL A 137 -7.66 3.97 7.47
CA VAL A 137 -6.47 3.18 7.12
C VAL A 137 -6.78 2.29 5.92
N LEU A 138 -7.95 1.64 5.90
CA LEU A 138 -8.39 0.80 4.77
C LEU A 138 -8.54 1.63 3.47
N PHE A 139 -9.17 2.80 3.53
CA PHE A 139 -9.28 3.71 2.38
C PHE A 139 -7.92 4.13 1.85
N ALA A 140 -7.03 4.61 2.72
CA ALA A 140 -5.77 5.19 2.29
C ALA A 140 -4.67 4.17 1.97
N TYR A 141 -4.75 2.93 2.46
CA TYR A 141 -3.62 1.99 2.42
C TYR A 141 -3.99 0.53 2.08
N LEU A 142 -5.26 0.15 2.09
CA LEU A 142 -5.68 -1.14 1.53
C LEU A 142 -6.20 -0.98 0.09
N LEU A 143 -7.11 -0.02 -0.10
CA LEU A 143 -7.81 0.21 -1.37
C LEU A 143 -6.94 0.70 -2.52
N PRO A 144 -5.88 1.52 -2.34
CA PRO A 144 -5.16 2.05 -3.49
C PRO A 144 -4.52 0.98 -4.36
N TYR A 145 -4.83 1.03 -5.65
CA TYR A 145 -4.31 0.13 -6.68
C TYR A 145 -2.91 0.52 -7.19
N ALA A 146 -2.38 1.67 -6.77
CA ALA A 146 -1.07 2.19 -7.17
C ALA A 146 -0.41 3.00 -6.04
N THR A 147 0.94 3.07 -6.02
CA THR A 147 1.73 3.92 -5.11
C THR A 147 2.27 5.17 -5.83
N TYR A 148 3.41 5.06 -6.52
CA TYR A 148 4.00 6.09 -7.38
C TYR A 148 4.70 5.44 -8.58
N HIS A 149 4.75 6.17 -9.70
CA HIS A 149 5.52 5.81 -10.91
C HIS A 149 5.44 4.32 -11.34
N GLU A 150 4.29 3.90 -11.86
CA GLU A 150 4.08 2.56 -12.42
C GLU A 150 3.01 2.51 -13.51
N SER A 151 3.10 1.49 -14.36
CA SER A 151 2.02 1.08 -15.23
C SER A 151 0.78 0.67 -14.42
N ARG A 152 -0.41 0.99 -14.92
CA ARG A 152 -1.66 0.51 -14.32
C ARG A 152 -1.86 -0.93 -14.72
N SER A 153 -1.84 -1.82 -13.75
CA SER A 153 -2.08 -3.24 -13.95
C SER A 153 -3.10 -3.77 -12.96
N ASN A 154 -3.94 -4.68 -13.45
CA ASN A 154 -5.01 -5.29 -12.67
C ASN A 154 -4.47 -6.48 -11.84
N TRP A 155 -3.57 -6.17 -10.91
CA TRP A 155 -2.80 -7.17 -10.15
C TRP A 155 -3.60 -7.84 -9.03
N ARG A 156 -4.56 -7.13 -8.42
CA ARG A 156 -5.22 -7.58 -7.19
C ARG A 156 -5.95 -8.93 -7.33
N PRO A 157 -6.72 -9.19 -8.41
CA PRO A 157 -7.38 -10.48 -8.59
C PRO A 157 -6.40 -11.65 -8.59
N LEU A 158 -5.30 -11.52 -9.35
CA LEU A 158 -4.28 -12.55 -9.46
C LEU A 158 -3.57 -12.79 -8.13
N PHE A 159 -3.25 -11.73 -7.39
CA PHE A 159 -2.55 -11.85 -6.12
C PHE A 159 -3.42 -12.45 -5.03
N PHE A 160 -4.72 -12.10 -4.99
CA PHE A 160 -5.69 -12.75 -4.11
C PHE A 160 -5.80 -14.24 -4.44
N ALA A 161 -6.04 -14.59 -5.71
CA ALA A 161 -6.18 -15.99 -6.13
C ALA A 161 -4.95 -16.84 -5.81
N LYS A 162 -3.76 -16.23 -5.84
CA LYS A 162 -2.49 -16.91 -5.62
C LYS A 162 -2.11 -17.08 -4.16
N TYR A 163 -2.26 -16.02 -3.37
CA TYR A 163 -1.65 -15.95 -2.04
C TYR A 163 -2.68 -16.04 -0.90
N PHE A 164 -3.98 -15.84 -1.16
CA PHE A 164 -4.97 -15.77 -0.07
C PHE A 164 -5.08 -17.06 0.73
N ALA A 165 -5.01 -18.22 0.06
CA ALA A 165 -5.00 -19.52 0.73
C ALA A 165 -3.92 -19.66 1.81
N LEU A 166 -2.75 -19.04 1.60
CA LEU A 166 -1.64 -19.10 2.54
C LEU A 166 -1.97 -18.36 3.84
N ALA A 167 -2.67 -17.24 3.72
CA ALA A 167 -2.94 -16.33 4.82
C ALA A 167 -4.37 -16.45 5.38
N ALA A 168 -5.24 -17.29 4.82
CA ALA A 168 -6.66 -17.38 5.19
C ALA A 168 -6.91 -17.75 6.66
N HIS A 169 -5.93 -18.39 7.32
CA HIS A 169 -5.99 -18.73 8.74
C HIS A 169 -5.35 -17.68 9.65
N ALA A 170 -4.61 -16.72 9.10
CA ALA A 170 -3.90 -15.70 9.87
C ALA A 170 -4.89 -14.78 10.58
N THR A 171 -4.61 -14.52 11.86
CA THR A 171 -5.41 -13.67 12.75
C THR A 171 -4.77 -12.31 13.01
N SER A 172 -3.50 -12.15 12.62
CA SER A 172 -2.77 -10.88 12.66
C SER A 172 -2.04 -10.59 11.35
N SER A 173 -1.82 -9.31 11.06
CA SER A 173 -1.05 -8.87 9.90
C SER A 173 0.36 -9.44 9.93
N ARG A 174 0.93 -9.61 11.13
CA ARG A 174 2.22 -10.23 11.32
C ARG A 174 2.23 -11.70 10.88
N GLU A 175 1.22 -12.49 11.24
CA GLU A 175 1.10 -13.87 10.78
C GLU A 175 0.98 -13.97 9.26
N VAL A 176 0.33 -13.00 8.60
CA VAL A 176 0.29 -12.91 7.14
C VAL A 176 1.71 -12.73 6.58
N LEU A 177 2.49 -11.80 7.13
CA LEU A 177 3.89 -11.61 6.72
C LEU A 177 4.73 -12.86 6.94
N ASP A 178 4.72 -13.43 8.15
CA ASP A 178 5.48 -14.64 8.48
C ASP A 178 5.14 -15.81 7.55
N THR A 179 3.87 -15.91 7.14
CA THR A 179 3.43 -16.92 6.19
C THR A 179 3.96 -16.68 4.77
N LEU A 180 4.06 -15.43 4.33
CA LEU A 180 4.54 -15.10 2.98
C LEU A 180 6.06 -15.14 2.86
N ILE A 181 6.78 -14.60 3.83
CA ILE A 181 8.22 -14.35 3.76
C ILE A 181 9.04 -15.03 4.86
N GLY A 182 8.42 -15.63 5.88
CA GLY A 182 9.12 -16.16 7.05
C GLY A 182 9.99 -17.40 6.76
N ASP A 183 9.69 -18.17 5.72
CA ASP A 183 10.58 -19.24 5.23
C ASP A 183 11.47 -18.79 4.06
N GLY A 184 11.43 -17.48 3.77
CA GLY A 184 12.20 -16.85 2.70
C GLY A 184 11.92 -17.41 1.31
N THR A 185 10.85 -18.18 1.05
CA THR A 185 10.67 -18.84 -0.26
C THR A 185 9.23 -18.85 -0.78
N ARG A 186 8.21 -18.82 0.08
CA ARG A 186 6.79 -18.90 -0.37
C ARG A 186 6.38 -17.76 -1.29
N LEU A 187 6.66 -16.52 -0.92
CA LEU A 187 6.35 -15.38 -1.79
C LEU A 187 7.05 -15.50 -3.15
N MET A 188 8.27 -16.03 -3.16
CA MET A 188 9.13 -16.15 -4.35
C MET A 188 8.75 -17.31 -5.27
N ASN A 189 8.18 -18.39 -4.72
CA ASN A 189 7.81 -19.55 -5.52
C ASN A 189 6.50 -19.30 -6.28
N TRP A 190 6.60 -18.59 -7.39
CA TRP A 190 5.44 -18.21 -8.19
C TRP A 190 4.67 -19.43 -8.70
N THR A 191 5.32 -20.53 -9.02
CA THR A 191 4.63 -21.70 -9.60
C THR A 191 4.07 -22.69 -8.56
N ALA A 192 4.41 -22.55 -7.29
CA ALA A 192 3.97 -23.49 -6.24
C ALA A 192 2.48 -23.37 -5.88
N PHE A 193 1.88 -22.18 -6.03
CA PHE A 193 0.53 -21.91 -5.54
C PHE A 193 -0.45 -21.72 -6.69
N GLN A 194 -1.36 -22.69 -6.83
CA GLN A 194 -2.40 -22.75 -7.86
C GLN A 194 -3.78 -22.77 -7.19
N TRP A 195 -4.74 -22.03 -7.73
CA TRP A 195 -6.15 -22.12 -7.34
C TRP A 195 -6.85 -23.24 -8.13
N LYS A 196 -8.03 -23.65 -7.67
CA LYS A 196 -8.79 -24.80 -8.19
C LYS A 196 -8.96 -24.79 -9.72
N ASP A 197 -9.22 -23.63 -10.30
CA ASP A 197 -9.49 -23.45 -11.75
C ASP A 197 -8.29 -22.79 -12.48
N PHE A 198 -7.06 -23.00 -11.99
CA PHE A 198 -5.87 -22.47 -12.65
C PHE A 198 -5.73 -23.00 -14.10
N PRO A 199 -5.60 -22.13 -15.12
CA PRO A 199 -5.65 -22.52 -16.53
C PRO A 199 -4.40 -23.27 -17.04
N GLY A 200 -3.36 -23.42 -16.21
CA GLY A 200 -2.10 -24.06 -16.60
C GLY A 200 -2.08 -25.58 -16.38
N LYS A 201 -1.41 -26.31 -17.28
CA LYS A 201 -1.13 -27.74 -17.07
C LYS A 201 0.01 -27.90 -16.07
N SER A 202 -0.26 -28.61 -14.97
CA SER A 202 0.71 -28.91 -13.92
C SER A 202 1.83 -29.82 -14.44
N ALA A 203 2.90 -29.28 -15.01
CA ALA A 203 4.24 -29.90 -15.07
C ALA A 203 5.23 -29.03 -15.85
N GLY A 204 6.36 -28.69 -15.23
CA GLY A 204 7.61 -28.50 -15.97
C GLY A 204 8.57 -27.44 -15.43
N ASN A 205 8.11 -26.20 -15.27
CA ASN A 205 9.02 -25.08 -15.05
C ASN A 205 8.70 -24.38 -13.73
N THR A 206 9.61 -24.49 -12.76
CA THR A 206 9.60 -23.64 -11.57
C THR A 206 9.94 -22.22 -11.99
N TYR A 207 9.06 -21.27 -11.67
CA TYR A 207 9.35 -19.84 -11.80
C TYR A 207 9.55 -19.27 -10.40
N GLU A 208 10.76 -18.83 -10.11
CA GLU A 208 11.11 -18.19 -8.86
C GLU A 208 11.32 -16.70 -9.12
N LEU A 209 10.72 -15.86 -8.27
CA LEU A 209 10.97 -14.43 -8.26
C LEU A 209 12.29 -14.19 -7.52
N GLY A 210 13.26 -13.57 -8.17
CA GLY A 210 14.61 -13.31 -7.69
C GLY A 210 15.60 -13.30 -8.87
N PRO A 211 16.80 -12.68 -8.77
CA PRO A 211 17.44 -12.06 -7.61
C PRO A 211 17.07 -10.57 -7.42
N PHE A 212 17.52 -9.99 -6.31
CA PHE A 212 17.63 -8.54 -6.20
C PHE A 212 18.53 -8.00 -7.32
N ALA A 213 18.06 -6.97 -8.02
CA ALA A 213 18.77 -6.33 -9.13
C ALA A 213 18.67 -4.81 -8.99
N SER A 214 19.72 -4.19 -8.46
CA SER A 214 19.86 -2.72 -8.38
C SER A 214 19.84 -2.09 -9.77
N GLY A 215 19.36 -0.84 -9.88
CA GLY A 215 19.39 -0.08 -11.14
C GLY A 215 18.37 -0.54 -12.19
N THR A 216 17.40 -1.38 -11.82
CA THR A 216 16.28 -1.81 -12.67
C THR A 216 15.09 -0.85 -12.64
N ALA A 217 15.14 0.21 -11.83
CA ALA A 217 14.23 1.35 -11.92
C ALA A 217 14.77 2.36 -12.95
N PRO A 218 13.92 2.99 -13.79
CA PRO A 218 12.46 2.87 -13.84
C PRO A 218 11.82 1.70 -14.61
N PRO A 219 12.52 0.85 -15.42
CA PRO A 219 11.81 -0.10 -16.30
C PRO A 219 11.08 -1.24 -15.59
N VAL A 220 11.51 -1.65 -14.40
CA VAL A 220 10.87 -2.71 -13.60
C VAL A 220 10.41 -2.12 -12.27
N VAL A 221 9.16 -1.64 -12.23
CA VAL A 221 8.63 -0.97 -11.02
C VAL A 221 7.21 -1.38 -10.69
N SER A 222 6.33 -1.76 -11.63
CA SER A 222 4.99 -2.26 -11.25
C SER A 222 5.07 -3.71 -10.71
N PRO A 223 4.08 -4.17 -9.92
CA PRO A 223 4.03 -5.56 -9.47
C PRO A 223 4.02 -6.56 -10.62
N THR A 224 3.39 -6.19 -11.75
CA THR A 224 3.32 -7.02 -12.95
C THR A 224 4.60 -6.98 -13.78
N ASP A 225 5.33 -5.86 -13.81
CA ASP A 225 6.64 -5.81 -14.44
C ASP A 225 7.60 -6.72 -13.66
N PHE A 226 7.64 -6.59 -12.34
CA PHE A 226 8.46 -7.45 -11.48
C PHE A 226 8.16 -8.94 -11.72
N LEU A 227 6.86 -9.28 -11.80
CA LEU A 227 6.43 -10.62 -12.13
C LEU A 227 6.83 -11.08 -13.54
N ALA A 228 6.85 -10.18 -14.54
CA ALA A 228 7.19 -10.54 -15.91
C ALA A 228 8.71 -10.73 -16.09
N TYR A 229 9.52 -9.88 -15.45
CA TYR A 229 10.98 -9.93 -15.53
C TYR A 229 11.58 -10.97 -14.58
N GLY A 230 10.93 -11.22 -13.44
CA GLY A 230 11.37 -12.19 -12.43
C GLY A 230 12.46 -11.67 -11.50
N TYR A 231 12.88 -10.41 -11.63
CA TYR A 231 13.88 -9.77 -10.79
C TYR A 231 13.57 -8.28 -10.67
N GLY A 232 14.18 -7.60 -9.68
CA GLY A 232 13.95 -6.17 -9.50
C GLY A 232 14.71 -5.55 -8.34
N SER A 233 14.68 -4.22 -8.28
CA SER A 233 15.30 -3.40 -7.22
C SER A 233 14.44 -3.36 -5.95
N CYS A 234 14.91 -2.67 -4.91
CA CYS A 234 14.17 -2.40 -3.68
C CYS A 234 12.76 -1.85 -3.95
N THR A 235 12.61 -0.97 -4.95
CA THR A 235 11.31 -0.43 -5.40
C THR A 235 10.36 -1.53 -5.87
N ALA A 236 10.84 -2.40 -6.77
CA ALA A 236 10.03 -3.46 -7.34
C ALA A 236 9.60 -4.48 -6.27
N TRP A 237 10.51 -4.82 -5.36
CA TRP A 237 10.26 -5.71 -4.23
C TRP A 237 9.27 -5.12 -3.23
N ALA A 238 9.50 -3.88 -2.78
CA ALA A 238 8.62 -3.21 -1.83
C ALA A 238 7.20 -3.10 -2.38
N LYS A 239 7.09 -2.74 -3.66
CA LYS A 239 5.79 -2.62 -4.31
C LYS A 239 5.09 -3.95 -4.55
N PHE A 240 5.83 -4.99 -4.95
CA PHE A 240 5.27 -6.33 -5.09
C PHE A 240 4.73 -6.83 -3.75
N LEU A 241 5.52 -6.71 -2.68
CA LEU A 241 5.09 -7.12 -1.34
C LEU A 241 3.90 -6.29 -0.85
N ALA A 242 3.93 -4.96 -0.97
CA ALA A 242 2.82 -4.10 -0.57
C ALA A 242 1.53 -4.44 -1.32
N SER A 243 1.61 -4.70 -2.63
CA SER A 243 0.46 -5.13 -3.43
C SER A 243 -0.04 -6.52 -3.02
N THR A 244 0.86 -7.47 -2.74
CA THR A 244 0.46 -8.78 -2.21
C THR A 244 -0.25 -8.64 -0.87
N LEU A 245 0.31 -7.91 0.10
CA LEU A 245 -0.32 -7.66 1.40
C LEU A 245 -1.71 -7.05 1.26
N LYS A 246 -1.86 -6.06 0.36
CA LYS A 246 -3.16 -5.45 0.06
C LYS A 246 -4.16 -6.45 -0.52
N ALA A 247 -3.72 -7.37 -1.37
CA ALA A 247 -4.58 -8.43 -1.88
C ALA A 247 -5.03 -9.42 -0.79
N LEU A 248 -4.33 -9.45 0.35
CA LEU A 248 -4.64 -10.31 1.50
C LEU A 248 -5.40 -9.61 2.62
N GLY A 249 -5.83 -8.36 2.40
CA GLY A 249 -6.56 -7.58 3.41
C GLY A 249 -5.67 -6.83 4.40
N VAL A 250 -4.35 -6.86 4.24
CA VAL A 250 -3.40 -6.11 5.08
C VAL A 250 -3.12 -4.74 4.46
N PRO A 251 -3.46 -3.62 5.13
CA PRO A 251 -3.09 -2.29 4.66
C PRO A 251 -1.58 -2.15 4.62
N ALA A 252 -1.04 -1.70 3.50
CA ALA A 252 0.39 -1.61 3.29
C ALA A 252 0.76 -0.46 2.36
N ARG A 253 1.98 0.03 2.49
CA ARG A 253 2.53 1.09 1.64
C ARG A 253 4.02 0.92 1.44
N GLU A 254 4.47 1.43 0.32
CA GLU A 254 5.89 1.62 0.06
C GLU A 254 6.38 2.85 0.84
N VAL A 255 7.57 2.76 1.40
CA VAL A 255 8.25 3.85 2.10
C VAL A 255 9.67 3.89 1.61
N GLY A 256 10.23 5.09 1.46
CA GLY A 256 11.58 5.20 0.95
C GLY A 256 12.31 6.45 1.36
N SER A 257 13.63 6.39 1.18
CA SER A 257 14.52 7.53 1.20
C SER A 257 15.07 7.78 -0.20
N PRO A 258 15.06 9.02 -0.71
CA PRO A 258 15.63 9.36 -2.01
C PRO A 258 17.17 9.26 -2.02
N CYS A 259 17.79 9.20 -0.84
CA CYS A 259 19.22 8.98 -0.69
C CYS A 259 19.49 7.90 0.37
N TRP A 260 20.25 6.89 -0.04
CA TRP A 260 20.58 5.70 0.72
C TRP A 260 22.09 5.48 0.73
N ASN A 261 22.61 5.15 1.90
CA ASN A 261 24.03 4.98 2.14
C ASN A 261 24.43 3.51 2.12
N THR A 262 25.19 3.10 1.10
CA THR A 262 25.78 1.75 1.01
C THR A 262 27.19 1.64 1.61
N GLY A 263 27.63 2.59 2.44
CA GLY A 263 28.80 2.39 3.30
C GLY A 263 29.88 3.48 3.30
N GLU A 264 29.71 4.59 2.57
CA GLU A 264 30.71 5.68 2.53
C GLU A 264 30.22 7.01 3.13
N PHE A 265 28.96 7.12 3.52
CA PHE A 265 28.42 8.33 4.15
C PHE A 265 28.42 8.19 5.68
N ALA A 266 29.54 8.49 6.32
CA ALA A 266 29.60 8.65 7.79
C ALA A 266 29.68 10.14 8.14
N GLY A 267 28.77 10.62 9.00
CA GLY A 267 28.72 12.01 9.50
C GLY A 267 27.46 12.77 9.10
N LEU A 268 27.10 13.80 9.88
CA LEU A 268 25.92 14.66 9.66
C LEU A 268 26.00 15.39 8.32
N ALA A 269 24.85 15.66 7.68
CA ALA A 269 24.75 16.36 6.40
C ALA A 269 25.43 17.72 6.40
N THR A 270 25.33 18.44 7.52
CA THR A 270 25.99 19.74 7.71
C THR A 270 27.51 19.65 7.66
N SER A 271 28.08 18.47 7.86
CA SER A 271 29.52 18.19 7.91
C SER A 271 30.01 17.23 6.82
N ASN A 272 29.11 16.70 5.99
CA ASN A 272 29.43 15.68 5.00
C ASN A 272 29.29 16.26 3.58
N PRO A 273 30.40 16.59 2.90
CA PRO A 273 30.36 17.18 1.56
C PRO A 273 29.70 16.26 0.53
N ASN A 274 29.70 14.94 0.77
CA ASN A 274 29.09 13.97 -0.15
C ASN A 274 27.56 13.99 -0.11
N VAL A 275 26.91 14.51 0.94
CA VAL A 275 25.43 14.62 1.01
C VAL A 275 24.86 15.46 -0.14
N SER A 276 25.61 16.46 -0.59
CA SER A 276 25.28 17.25 -1.79
C SER A 276 25.26 16.41 -3.08
N MET A 277 26.03 15.31 -3.15
CA MET A 277 26.09 14.43 -4.32
C MET A 277 24.83 13.58 -4.50
N CYS A 278 24.13 13.27 -3.40
CA CYS A 278 22.85 12.54 -3.45
C CYS A 278 21.72 13.35 -4.11
N TRP A 279 21.78 14.68 -4.04
CA TRP A 279 20.79 15.55 -4.70
C TRP A 279 21.28 16.10 -6.04
N GLN A 280 22.60 16.13 -6.27
CA GLN A 280 23.22 16.55 -7.53
C GLN A 280 23.46 15.41 -8.53
N GLY A 281 23.15 14.17 -8.15
CA GLY A 281 23.41 13.00 -8.99
C GLY A 281 24.90 12.83 -9.28
N GLY A 282 25.75 12.84 -8.25
CA GLY A 282 27.07 12.20 -8.23
C GLY A 282 28.07 12.36 -9.40
N ILE A 283 28.17 13.50 -10.10
CA ILE A 283 29.36 13.80 -10.93
C ILE A 283 29.89 15.22 -10.66
N PRO A 284 31.15 15.36 -10.23
CA PRO A 284 31.85 16.65 -10.26
C PRO A 284 31.98 17.16 -11.70
N GLY A 285 31.23 18.22 -12.04
CA GLY A 285 31.32 18.91 -13.33
C GLY A 285 30.32 18.49 -14.41
N ALA A 286 29.36 17.60 -14.14
CA ALA A 286 28.26 17.33 -15.08
C ALA A 286 27.02 18.17 -14.76
N VAL A 287 26.29 18.60 -15.79
CA VAL A 287 24.99 19.30 -15.67
C VAL A 287 23.80 18.33 -15.50
N ALA A 288 24.04 17.02 -15.54
CA ALA A 288 23.12 15.96 -15.15
C ALA A 288 23.86 14.63 -14.88
N GLY A 289 23.77 14.11 -13.64
CA GLY A 289 23.74 12.68 -13.26
C GLY A 289 24.89 11.70 -13.60
N GLY A 290 25.51 11.12 -12.58
CA GLY A 290 26.25 9.85 -12.52
C GLY A 290 26.53 9.44 -11.06
N THR A 291 27.24 8.38 -10.73
CA THR A 291 26.91 6.99 -11.12
C THR A 291 26.07 6.42 -9.95
N TYR A 292 24.75 6.40 -10.12
CA TYR A 292 23.70 5.95 -9.20
C TYR A 292 23.33 6.87 -8.01
N LEU A 293 22.22 7.59 -8.19
CA LEU A 293 21.34 7.95 -7.07
C LEU A 293 20.91 6.63 -6.42
N ASN A 294 21.44 6.33 -5.23
CA ASN A 294 21.02 5.14 -4.50
C ASN A 294 19.84 5.55 -3.63
N ASN A 295 18.63 5.22 -4.04
CA ASN A 295 17.47 5.30 -3.17
C ASN A 295 17.25 3.92 -2.52
N HIS A 296 16.46 3.88 -1.47
CA HIS A 296 16.03 2.61 -0.90
C HIS A 296 14.58 2.68 -0.49
N ASN A 297 13.85 1.63 -0.82
CA ASN A 297 12.44 1.49 -0.54
C ASN A 297 12.19 0.18 0.21
N TRP A 298 11.30 0.23 1.17
CA TRP A 298 10.82 -0.89 1.97
C TRP A 298 9.31 -0.80 2.11
N VAL A 299 8.71 -1.72 2.85
CA VAL A 299 7.27 -1.75 3.08
C VAL A 299 6.96 -1.36 4.50
N GLU A 300 5.94 -0.54 4.68
CA GLU A 300 5.21 -0.46 5.94
C GLU A 300 3.86 -1.16 5.81
N TYR A 301 3.50 -1.95 6.82
CA TYR A 301 2.19 -2.57 6.95
C TYR A 301 1.53 -2.11 8.24
N TRP A 302 0.21 -2.04 8.23
CA TRP A 302 -0.55 -1.79 9.45
C TRP A 302 -0.65 -3.10 10.24
N ASP A 303 0.02 -3.16 11.39
CA ASP A 303 -0.18 -4.23 12.36
C ASP A 303 -1.53 -3.98 13.04
N ASN A 304 -2.50 -4.82 12.70
CA ASN A 304 -3.85 -4.71 13.21
C ASN A 304 -3.94 -4.97 14.73
N SER A 305 -3.08 -5.85 15.27
CA SER A 305 -3.05 -6.17 16.70
C SER A 305 -2.42 -5.06 17.52
N ALA A 306 -1.37 -4.41 16.99
CA ALA A 306 -0.73 -3.26 17.63
C ALA A 306 -1.45 -1.93 17.38
N GLY A 307 -2.27 -1.85 16.32
CA GLY A 307 -2.89 -0.60 15.88
C GLY A 307 -1.84 0.41 15.41
N ALA A 308 -0.77 -0.05 14.76
CA ALA A 308 0.39 0.77 14.42
C ALA A 308 1.04 0.35 13.09
N TRP A 309 1.83 1.26 12.51
CA TRP A 309 2.65 0.97 11.34
C TRP A 309 3.94 0.23 11.75
N HIS A 310 4.13 -0.96 11.21
CA HIS A 310 5.36 -1.73 11.27
C HIS A 310 6.04 -1.71 9.91
N PHE A 311 7.35 -1.91 9.88
CA PHE A 311 8.10 -1.95 8.64
C PHE A 311 8.70 -3.34 8.41
N VAL A 312 8.89 -3.67 7.14
CA VAL A 312 9.62 -4.84 6.70
C VAL A 312 10.47 -4.45 5.51
N ASP A 313 11.75 -4.80 5.57
CA ASP A 313 12.63 -4.62 4.43
C ASP A 313 12.64 -5.87 3.56
N VAL A 314 12.78 -5.68 2.25
CA VAL A 314 12.54 -6.70 1.24
C VAL A 314 13.83 -6.94 0.47
N ALA A 315 14.82 -7.53 1.16
CA ALA A 315 15.90 -8.27 0.55
C ALA A 315 16.00 -9.63 1.27
N THR A 316 15.81 -10.70 0.50
CA THR A 316 15.56 -12.09 0.94
C THR A 316 16.75 -12.79 1.60
N SER A 317 17.70 -12.03 2.14
CA SER A 317 18.87 -12.53 2.86
C SER A 317 18.97 -12.06 4.31
N SER A 318 18.01 -11.27 4.82
CA SER A 318 17.99 -10.86 6.23
C SER A 318 16.79 -11.44 6.95
N ASP A 319 17.05 -12.32 7.92
CA ASP A 319 16.07 -12.95 8.81
C ASP A 319 15.40 -11.96 9.80
N ALA A 320 15.36 -10.67 9.51
CA ALA A 320 15.09 -9.67 10.52
C ALA A 320 14.31 -8.47 9.99
N GLU A 321 13.11 -8.32 10.53
CA GLU A 321 12.41 -7.04 10.68
C GLU A 321 13.21 -6.00 11.51
N THR A 322 14.48 -6.23 11.84
CA THR A 322 15.18 -5.46 12.88
C THR A 322 16.66 -5.18 12.62
N THR A 323 17.30 -5.77 11.60
CA THR A 323 18.77 -5.67 11.51
C THR A 323 19.31 -4.38 10.91
N TRP A 324 18.51 -3.61 10.16
CA TRP A 324 18.98 -2.36 9.56
C TRP A 324 18.70 -1.11 10.39
N PHE A 325 17.59 -1.05 11.13
CA PHE A 325 17.14 0.18 11.81
C PHE A 325 17.39 0.22 13.33
N CYS A 326 18.19 -0.71 13.87
CA CYS A 326 18.23 -1.08 15.29
C CYS A 326 16.95 -1.72 15.82
N GLY A 327 17.11 -2.76 16.63
CA GLY A 327 16.02 -3.27 17.45
C GLY A 327 15.62 -2.24 18.50
N GLN A 328 14.38 -1.77 18.40
CA GLN A 328 13.65 -0.92 19.36
C GLN A 328 14.30 0.45 19.63
N TYR A 329 13.55 1.50 19.31
CA TYR A 329 13.91 2.92 19.29
C TYR A 329 14.23 3.54 20.67
N ASP A 330 14.65 2.75 21.65
CA ASP A 330 14.83 3.21 23.02
C ASP A 330 16.20 3.86 23.25
N ASP A 331 17.27 3.45 22.55
CA ASP A 331 18.65 3.89 22.86
C ASP A 331 19.48 4.33 21.63
N GLY A 332 19.17 5.51 21.08
CA GLY A 332 20.12 6.31 20.27
C GLY A 332 20.62 5.71 18.95
N CYS A 333 21.48 6.46 18.27
CA CYS A 333 21.98 6.11 16.93
C CYS A 333 23.22 5.20 16.92
N GLU A 334 23.61 4.66 18.09
CA GLU A 334 24.86 3.91 18.24
C GLU A 334 24.80 2.52 17.60
N CYS A 335 23.65 1.87 17.64
CA CYS A 335 23.39 0.58 17.00
C CYS A 335 23.01 0.71 15.51
N SER A 336 22.80 1.94 15.02
CA SER A 336 22.18 2.15 13.71
C SER A 336 23.15 1.71 12.61
N SER A 337 22.67 0.89 11.69
CA SER A 337 23.46 0.54 10.51
C SER A 337 23.83 1.81 9.74
N PRO A 338 24.84 1.79 8.85
CA PRO A 338 25.17 2.95 8.02
C PRO A 338 23.95 3.56 7.29
N ALA A 339 22.95 2.74 6.99
CA ALA A 339 21.66 3.17 6.45
C ALA A 339 20.81 3.95 7.46
N GLY A 340 20.67 3.48 8.69
CA GLY A 340 19.98 4.21 9.77
C GLY A 340 20.67 5.54 10.12
N LYS A 341 21.99 5.63 9.94
CA LYS A 341 22.73 6.90 10.09
C LYS A 341 22.44 7.89 8.95
N ALA A 342 22.34 7.42 7.71
CA ALA A 342 22.01 8.29 6.56
C ALA A 342 20.60 8.89 6.65
N MET A 343 19.69 8.23 7.37
CA MET A 343 18.35 8.74 7.66
C MET A 343 18.30 9.93 8.63
N GLN A 344 19.40 10.25 9.33
CA GLN A 344 19.47 11.49 10.12
C GLN A 344 19.21 12.72 9.23
N ASP A 345 19.66 12.63 7.98
CA ASP A 345 19.91 13.75 7.10
C ASP A 345 18.97 13.83 5.88
N HIS A 346 18.16 12.79 5.65
CA HIS A 346 17.29 12.69 4.48
C HIS A 346 15.84 12.46 4.85
N GLU A 347 14.94 13.05 4.07
CA GLU A 347 13.52 12.84 4.25
C GLU A 347 13.13 11.41 3.91
N ILE A 348 12.31 10.82 4.76
CA ILE A 348 11.70 9.52 4.51
C ILE A 348 10.24 9.75 4.25
N LEU A 349 9.78 9.30 3.09
CA LEU A 349 8.47 9.61 2.56
C LEU A 349 7.74 8.32 2.21
N ALA A 350 6.45 8.28 2.53
CA ALA A 350 5.56 7.20 2.14
C ALA A 350 4.42 7.77 1.29
N PRO A 351 4.30 7.44 -0.01
CA PRO A 351 3.15 7.78 -0.83
C PRO A 351 1.83 7.45 -0.14
N THR A 352 0.87 8.38 -0.19
CA THR A 352 -0.42 8.19 0.45
C THR A 352 -1.57 8.71 -0.41
N TRP A 353 -2.72 8.06 -0.24
CA TRP A 353 -3.99 8.49 -0.78
C TRP A 353 -4.81 9.27 0.24
N SER A 354 -4.31 9.46 1.47
CA SER A 354 -4.97 10.28 2.49
C SER A 354 -5.08 11.74 2.08
N PRO A 355 -6.15 12.45 2.46
CA PRO A 355 -6.25 13.88 2.24
C PRO A 355 -5.26 14.68 3.09
N MET A 356 -4.97 15.91 2.65
CA MET A 356 -4.20 16.87 3.45
C MET A 356 -4.93 17.15 4.76
N GLY A 357 -4.17 17.22 5.86
CA GLY A 357 -4.72 17.47 7.19
C GLY A 357 -5.46 16.28 7.83
N ASP A 358 -5.38 15.08 7.24
CA ASP A 358 -5.86 13.87 7.90
C ASP A 358 -5.00 13.54 9.13
N ASP A 359 -5.54 12.66 9.98
CA ASP A 359 -4.99 12.33 11.30
C ASP A 359 -3.54 11.81 11.20
N PRO A 360 -2.53 12.55 11.71
CA PRO A 360 -1.15 12.13 11.61
C PRO A 360 -0.85 10.86 12.42
N GLU A 361 -1.63 10.52 13.44
CA GLU A 361 -1.41 9.29 14.20
C GLU A 361 -1.77 8.06 13.36
N LEU A 362 -2.93 8.08 12.70
CA LEU A 362 -3.36 7.01 11.79
C LEU A 362 -2.46 6.88 10.56
N ASN A 363 -2.00 8.01 10.01
CA ASN A 363 -1.08 8.03 8.89
C ASN A 363 0.35 7.67 9.33
N GLY A 364 0.65 7.75 10.62
CA GLY A 364 1.98 7.58 11.21
C GLY A 364 2.96 8.68 10.81
N GLY A 365 2.46 9.90 10.64
CA GLY A 365 3.19 11.12 10.27
C GLY A 365 2.28 12.14 9.58
N PRO A 366 2.70 13.41 9.47
CA PRO A 366 1.91 14.42 8.76
C PRO A 366 1.86 14.13 7.26
N VAL A 367 0.68 14.32 6.66
CA VAL A 367 0.49 14.27 5.21
C VAL A 367 0.98 15.59 4.60
N LEU A 368 1.90 15.48 3.65
CA LEU A 368 2.47 16.59 2.89
C LEU A 368 1.97 16.53 1.44
N ASP A 369 1.68 17.70 0.87
CA ASP A 369 1.46 17.85 -0.56
C ASP A 369 2.79 18.25 -1.21
N VAL A 370 3.32 17.32 -1.99
CA VAL A 370 4.61 17.46 -2.64
C VAL A 370 4.47 18.25 -3.95
N GLY A 371 3.28 18.28 -4.57
CA GLY A 371 3.06 18.96 -5.86
C GLY A 371 3.10 20.49 -5.75
N SER A 372 2.69 21.06 -4.62
CA SER A 372 2.68 22.51 -4.40
C SER A 372 3.99 23.06 -3.80
N GLY A 373 4.84 22.19 -3.24
CA GLY A 373 6.04 22.59 -2.49
C GLY A 373 7.38 22.07 -3.02
N LEU A 374 7.41 20.95 -3.76
CA LEU A 374 8.67 20.34 -4.18
C LEU A 374 9.16 20.98 -5.48
N ARG A 375 10.30 21.67 -5.38
CA ARG A 375 10.96 22.34 -6.50
C ARG A 375 12.30 21.69 -6.78
N LEU A 376 12.64 21.52 -8.05
CA LEU A 376 14.01 21.25 -8.47
C LEU A 376 14.91 22.39 -8.02
N SER A 377 16.23 22.16 -8.04
CA SER A 377 17.24 23.21 -7.80
C SER A 377 17.12 24.39 -8.79
N THR A 378 16.47 24.17 -9.94
CA THR A 378 16.13 25.21 -10.94
C THR A 378 14.93 26.08 -10.54
N GLY A 379 14.23 25.74 -9.45
CA GLY A 379 12.99 26.38 -9.01
C GLY A 379 11.73 25.84 -9.70
N GLU A 380 11.84 24.93 -10.66
CA GLU A 380 10.71 24.29 -11.35
C GLU A 380 9.97 23.32 -10.40
N GLY A 381 8.64 23.38 -10.37
CA GLY A 381 7.83 22.41 -9.64
C GLY A 381 7.87 21.04 -10.30
N VAL A 382 7.95 19.97 -9.51
CA VAL A 382 7.94 18.59 -10.00
C VAL A 382 6.71 17.85 -9.49
N SER A 383 5.98 17.21 -10.42
CA SER A 383 4.97 16.23 -10.04
C SER A 383 5.68 14.93 -9.65
N PRO A 384 5.47 14.38 -8.45
CA PRO A 384 6.20 13.19 -8.02
C PRO A 384 5.65 11.90 -8.64
N MET A 385 4.47 11.96 -9.27
CA MET A 385 3.97 10.87 -10.10
C MET A 385 4.74 10.75 -11.43
N VAL A 386 5.55 11.75 -11.75
CA VAL A 386 6.07 11.99 -13.09
C VAL A 386 7.42 12.69 -12.93
N TRP A 387 8.51 11.93 -12.82
CA TRP A 387 9.89 12.44 -12.81
C TRP A 387 10.33 13.09 -14.15
N SER A 388 9.40 13.72 -14.85
CA SER A 388 9.65 14.61 -15.96
C SER A 388 8.58 15.73 -15.93
N PRO A 389 8.93 16.98 -15.61
CA PRO A 389 8.01 18.12 -15.72
C PRO A 389 7.51 18.36 -17.16
N ARG A 390 8.01 17.60 -18.14
CA ARG A 390 7.61 17.64 -19.56
C ARG A 390 6.58 16.59 -19.95
N LEU A 391 6.26 15.64 -19.07
CA LEU A 391 5.27 14.61 -19.37
C LEU A 391 3.87 15.22 -19.31
N ALA A 392 3.13 14.95 -20.37
CA ALA A 392 1.74 15.35 -20.51
C ALA A 392 0.87 14.08 -20.53
N SER A 393 -0.39 14.22 -20.08
CA SER A 393 -1.40 13.19 -20.30
C SER A 393 -1.55 12.89 -21.80
N PRO A 394 -2.23 11.80 -22.21
CA PRO A 394 -2.62 11.58 -23.60
C PRO A 394 -3.44 12.74 -24.20
N LEU A 395 -3.99 13.62 -23.36
CA LEU A 395 -4.72 14.82 -23.74
C LEU A 395 -3.82 16.06 -23.87
N GLY A 396 -2.50 15.90 -23.78
CA GLY A 396 -1.52 16.99 -23.88
C GLY A 396 -1.47 17.89 -22.64
N VAL A 397 -2.11 17.52 -21.53
CA VAL A 397 -2.12 18.32 -20.30
C VAL A 397 -0.85 18.03 -19.50
N PRO A 398 0.00 19.03 -19.21
CA PRO A 398 1.18 18.85 -18.36
C PRO A 398 0.79 18.27 -17.01
N LEU A 399 1.45 17.19 -16.59
CA LEU A 399 1.13 16.49 -15.33
C LEU A 399 1.75 17.17 -14.10
N LYS A 400 2.35 18.35 -14.25
CA LYS A 400 3.08 19.09 -13.22
C LYS A 400 2.26 19.46 -11.98
N ASP A 401 0.94 19.60 -12.12
CA ASP A 401 0.02 19.98 -11.04
C ASP A 401 -0.71 18.77 -10.42
N VAL A 402 -0.34 17.54 -10.83
CA VAL A 402 -0.87 16.32 -10.22
C VAL A 402 -0.02 16.03 -8.97
N GLY A 403 -0.50 16.53 -7.83
CA GLY A 403 0.18 16.39 -6.55
C GLY A 403 0.24 14.93 -6.09
N LEU A 404 1.45 14.46 -5.78
CA LEU A 404 1.61 13.28 -4.92
C LEU A 404 1.50 13.77 -3.49
N ARG A 405 0.67 13.08 -2.71
CA ARG A 405 0.67 13.24 -1.27
C ARG A 405 1.56 12.18 -0.67
N VAL A 406 2.36 12.57 0.32
CA VAL A 406 3.23 11.66 1.05
C VAL A 406 3.03 11.85 2.54
N VAL A 407 3.19 10.79 3.32
CA VAL A 407 3.38 10.88 4.76
C VAL A 407 4.86 11.14 5.01
N ASN A 408 5.17 12.16 5.80
CA ASN A 408 6.53 12.37 6.29
C ASN A 408 6.82 11.38 7.43
N ARG A 409 7.68 10.41 7.16
CA ARG A 409 8.15 9.39 8.10
C ARG A 409 9.51 9.71 8.70
N THR A 410 10.12 10.82 8.32
CA THR A 410 11.46 11.21 8.78
C THR A 410 11.57 11.19 10.30
N GLY A 411 10.62 11.80 11.02
CA GLY A 411 10.66 11.84 12.48
C GLY A 411 10.44 10.49 13.17
N PHE A 412 9.83 9.52 12.48
CA PHE A 412 9.62 8.16 13.00
C PHE A 412 10.92 7.35 12.98
N TYR A 413 11.66 7.41 11.87
CA TYR A 413 12.89 6.65 11.67
C TYR A 413 14.16 7.38 12.11
N ARG A 414 14.11 8.71 12.26
CA ARG A 414 15.26 9.50 12.69
C ARG A 414 15.64 9.06 14.11
N CYS A 415 16.90 8.65 14.26
CA CYS A 415 17.50 8.45 15.57
C CYS A 415 17.24 9.68 16.46
N ARG A 416 16.68 9.46 17.65
CA ARG A 416 16.62 10.50 18.67
C ARG A 416 18.00 10.60 19.29
N ALA A 417 18.56 11.81 19.35
CA ALA A 417 19.74 12.04 20.18
C ALA A 417 19.35 11.73 21.63
N SER A 418 20.21 11.02 22.37
CA SER A 418 20.06 10.93 23.82
C SER A 418 19.93 12.35 24.38
N PRO A 419 19.04 12.59 25.36
CA PRO A 419 19.00 13.88 26.05
C PRO A 419 20.42 14.25 26.49
N PRO A 420 20.83 15.53 26.39
CA PRO A 420 22.15 15.93 26.87
C PRO A 420 22.30 15.46 28.32
N ASP A 421 23.37 14.72 28.57
CA ASP A 421 23.67 14.19 29.90
C ASP A 421 23.86 15.37 30.87
N THR A 422 22.80 15.69 31.61
CA THR A 422 22.84 16.75 32.63
C THR A 422 23.76 16.41 33.81
N SER A 423 24.39 15.23 33.81
CA SER A 423 25.39 14.83 34.81
C SER A 423 26.84 15.05 34.38
N ALA A 424 27.10 15.51 33.15
CA ALA A 424 28.46 15.86 32.72
C ALA A 424 28.94 17.13 33.45
N PRO A 425 30.03 17.08 34.23
CA PRO A 425 30.54 18.25 34.93
C PRO A 425 31.02 19.29 33.91
N GLU A 426 30.58 20.53 34.13
CA GLU A 426 30.92 21.70 33.34
C GLU A 426 32.45 21.79 33.19
N LEU A 427 32.95 21.64 31.96
CA LEU A 427 34.37 21.80 31.65
C LEU A 427 34.73 23.27 31.86
N VAL A 428 35.30 23.57 33.03
CA VAL A 428 35.88 24.86 33.37
C VAL A 428 36.95 25.18 32.33
N SER A 429 36.67 26.21 31.53
CA SER A 429 37.63 26.72 30.54
C SER A 429 38.88 27.22 31.28
N PRO A 430 40.11 26.89 30.83
CA PRO A 430 41.31 27.40 31.46
C PRO A 430 41.39 28.92 31.31
N PRO A 431 42.00 29.62 32.28
CA PRO A 431 42.09 31.08 32.23
C PRO A 431 42.92 31.51 31.03
N VAL A 432 42.39 32.46 30.28
CA VAL A 432 43.09 33.15 29.20
C VAL A 432 44.29 33.88 29.81
N VAL A 433 45.50 33.54 29.35
CA VAL A 433 46.76 34.24 29.68
C VAL A 433 47.00 35.33 28.65
#